data_AF-A0AAV5VH61-F1
#
_entry.id   AF-A0AAV5VH61-F1
#
_cell.length_a   1.000
_cell.length_b   1.000
_cell.length_c   1.000
_cell.angle_alpha   90.00
_cell.angle_beta   90.00
_cell.angle_gamma   90.00
#
_symmetry.space_group_name_H-M   'P 1'
#
loop_
_entity.id
_entity.type
_entity.pdbx_description
1 polymer ?
#
loop_
_entity_poly.entity_id
_entity_poly.type
_entity_poly.pdbx_seq_one_letter_code
_entity_poly.pdbx_strand_id
1 'polypeptide(L)'
;MCNTIAATGATIGKLIILAQRYFILKSLSFDEQKWSGSTMRRLIFIQFFIPTLISLFYAFGNMKTKLTKEGVLVLNGGEDRLTVAIKVCNNTIYAIYIISGFAFALLFSRSYKRMKRHAEAETKSNLVNKQRVMIIFVLGCTIAHLIKSIHQIVWTIAAAIGNQAMIDAVYPLYTYANGIANFASPVILLLCFRRVRWLLVEGCIDRPRKRTAISSTHQSISNDKMD
;
A
#
# COMPACT_ATOMS: atom_id res chain seq x y z
N MET A 1 -10.29 -12.95 11.17
CA MET A 1 -8.99 -13.43 10.66
C MET A 1 -8.65 -12.83 9.31
N CYS A 2 -9.51 -12.99 8.29
CA CYS A 2 -9.27 -12.45 6.94
C CYS A 2 -8.99 -10.93 6.92
N ASN A 3 -9.71 -10.15 7.73
CA ASN A 3 -9.45 -8.70 7.85
C ASN A 3 -8.03 -8.40 8.35
N THR A 4 -7.52 -9.17 9.33
CA THR A 4 -6.16 -9.02 9.85
C THR A 4 -5.12 -9.38 8.79
N ILE A 5 -5.28 -10.52 8.10
CA ILE A 5 -4.42 -10.93 6.99
C ILE A 5 -4.35 -9.82 5.94
N ALA A 6 -5.51 -9.35 5.48
CA ALA A 6 -5.62 -8.34 4.44
C ALA A 6 -5.02 -6.99 4.88
N ALA A 7 -5.32 -6.52 6.09
CA ALA A 7 -4.81 -5.26 6.60
C ALA A 7 -3.29 -5.29 6.79
N THR A 8 -2.75 -6.36 7.38
CA THR A 8 -1.31 -6.52 7.61
C THR A 8 -0.58 -6.72 6.30
N GLY A 9 -1.09 -7.55 5.39
CA GLY A 9 -0.54 -7.72 4.05
C GLY A 9 -0.54 -6.43 3.24
N ALA A 10 -1.60 -5.63 3.32
CA ALA A 10 -1.65 -4.32 2.68
C ALA A 10 -0.60 -3.35 3.24
N THR A 11 -0.36 -3.36 4.57
CA THR A 11 0.68 -2.54 5.20
C THR A 11 2.09 -2.98 4.79
N ILE A 12 2.37 -4.29 4.77
CA ILE A 12 3.65 -4.84 4.28
C ILE A 12 3.85 -4.48 2.80
N GLY A 13 2.83 -4.63 1.97
CA GLY A 13 2.88 -4.26 0.56
C GLY A 13 3.21 -2.79 0.34
N LYS A 14 2.59 -1.90 1.12
CA LYS A 14 2.93 -0.46 1.10
C LYS A 14 4.38 -0.22 1.50
N LEU A 15 4.89 -0.90 2.52
CA LEU A 15 6.30 -0.79 2.92
C LEU A 15 7.26 -1.23 1.80
N ILE A 16 6.95 -2.34 1.13
CA ILE A 16 7.71 -2.84 -0.02
C ILE A 16 7.71 -1.80 -1.15
N ILE A 17 6.56 -1.20 -1.46
CA ILE A 17 6.45 -0.13 -2.48
C ILE A 17 7.32 1.06 -2.08
N LEU A 18 7.28 1.50 -0.82
CA LEU A 18 8.13 2.60 -0.33
C LEU A 18 9.62 2.28 -0.50
N ALA A 19 10.04 1.07 -0.12
CA ALA A 19 11.41 0.62 -0.26
C ALA A 19 11.84 0.56 -1.73
N GLN A 20 11.00 -0.02 -2.61
CA GLN A 20 11.26 -0.09 -4.05
C GLN A 20 11.46 1.31 -4.65
N ARG A 21 10.55 2.25 -4.34
CA ARG A 21 10.64 3.63 -4.82
C ARG A 21 11.91 4.34 -4.31
N TYR A 22 12.32 4.06 -3.08
CA TYR A 22 13.58 4.54 -2.53
C TYR A 22 14.79 4.03 -3.33
N PHE A 23 14.85 2.74 -3.62
CA PHE A 23 15.97 2.18 -4.38
C PHE A 23 16.03 2.68 -5.82
N ILE A 24 14.88 2.90 -6.47
CA ILE A 24 14.81 3.49 -7.82
C ILE A 24 15.37 4.92 -7.78
N LEU A 25 14.93 5.75 -6.84
CA LEU A 25 15.40 7.15 -6.76
C LEU A 25 16.82 7.31 -6.22
N LYS A 26 17.35 6.30 -5.55
CA LYS A 26 18.77 6.28 -5.16
C LYS A 26 19.66 6.00 -6.37
N SER A 27 19.15 5.34 -7.42
CA SER A 27 19.93 5.06 -8.63
C SER A 27 20.02 6.31 -9.51
N LEU A 28 21.23 6.64 -9.98
CA LEU A 28 21.45 7.74 -10.92
C LEU A 28 20.84 7.46 -12.29
N SER A 29 20.73 6.18 -12.67
CA SER A 29 20.15 5.76 -13.95
C SER A 29 18.63 5.79 -13.97
N PHE A 30 17.96 5.96 -12.82
CA PHE A 30 16.50 5.85 -12.67
C PHE A 30 15.91 4.60 -13.34
N ASP A 31 16.69 3.53 -13.40
CA ASP A 31 16.28 2.33 -14.09
C ASP A 31 15.19 1.63 -13.27
N GLU A 32 13.96 1.72 -13.77
CA GLU A 32 12.79 1.09 -13.16
C GLU A 32 12.91 -0.44 -13.16
N GLN A 33 13.76 -1.03 -14.01
CA GLN A 33 14.00 -2.47 -14.09
C GLN A 33 15.06 -3.00 -13.13
N LYS A 34 15.55 -2.18 -12.18
CA LYS A 34 16.55 -2.61 -11.20
C LYS A 34 16.12 -3.83 -10.38
N TRP A 35 14.81 -4.04 -10.23
CA TRP A 35 14.28 -5.20 -9.50
C TRP A 35 13.96 -6.32 -10.48
N SER A 36 14.68 -7.44 -10.35
CA SER A 36 14.39 -8.62 -11.15
C SER A 36 12.97 -9.14 -10.85
N GLY A 37 12.33 -9.76 -11.84
CA GLY A 37 11.02 -10.39 -11.65
C GLY A 37 11.02 -11.45 -10.54
N SER A 38 12.16 -12.11 -10.31
CA SER A 38 12.35 -13.04 -9.19
C SER A 38 12.24 -12.33 -7.83
N THR A 39 12.92 -11.19 -7.66
CA THR A 39 12.84 -10.38 -6.42
C THR A 39 11.42 -9.90 -6.17
N MET A 40 10.72 -9.43 -7.21
CA MET A 40 9.34 -8.97 -7.07
C MET A 40 8.40 -10.11 -6.63
N ARG A 41 8.50 -11.29 -7.23
CA ARG A 41 7.72 -12.47 -6.84
C ARG A 41 7.97 -12.88 -5.39
N ARG A 42 9.23 -12.85 -4.93
CA ARG A 42 9.58 -13.16 -3.54
C ARG A 42 8.97 -12.16 -2.56
N LEU A 43 8.99 -10.87 -2.87
CA LEU A 43 8.44 -9.84 -2.01
C LEU A 43 6.90 -9.90 -1.95
N ILE A 44 6.25 -10.18 -3.08
CA ILE A 44 4.81 -10.46 -3.13
C ILE A 44 4.48 -11.69 -2.28
N PHE A 45 5.28 -12.76 -2.39
CA PHE A 45 5.09 -13.94 -1.55
C PHE A 45 5.20 -13.60 -0.06
N ILE A 46 6.23 -12.87 0.34
CA ILE A 46 6.43 -12.40 1.73
C ILE A 46 5.25 -11.57 2.22
N GLN A 47 4.73 -10.69 1.37
CA GLN A 47 3.58 -9.83 1.68
C GLN A 47 2.34 -10.61 2.10
N PHE A 48 2.10 -11.79 1.52
CA PHE A 48 0.94 -12.62 1.85
C PHE A 48 1.27 -13.73 2.85
N PHE A 49 2.48 -14.28 2.79
CA PHE A 49 2.91 -15.38 3.63
C PHE A 49 3.01 -14.98 5.10
N ILE A 50 3.66 -13.85 5.42
CA ILE A 50 3.83 -13.40 6.81
C ILE A 50 2.48 -13.15 7.51
N PRO A 51 1.54 -12.37 6.95
CA PRO A 51 0.23 -12.16 7.59
C PRO A 51 -0.58 -13.45 7.74
N THR A 52 -0.46 -14.36 6.76
CA THR A 52 -1.15 -15.66 6.80
C THR A 52 -0.60 -16.53 7.92
N LEU A 53 0.72 -16.61 8.06
CA LEU A 53 1.37 -17.38 9.13
C LEU A 53 0.98 -16.83 10.51
N ILE A 54 1.05 -15.51 10.69
CA ILE A 54 0.60 -14.85 11.94
C ILE A 54 -0.87 -15.17 12.21
N SER A 55 -1.71 -15.16 11.19
CA SER A 55 -3.14 -15.45 11.35
C SER A 55 -3.45 -16.92 11.57
N LEU A 56 -2.62 -17.84 11.09
CA LEU A 56 -2.76 -19.27 11.30
C LEU A 56 -2.57 -19.62 12.78
N PHE A 57 -1.58 -19.02 13.45
CA PHE A 57 -1.41 -19.16 14.91
C PHE A 57 -2.69 -18.81 15.68
N TYR A 58 -3.43 -17.82 15.21
CA TYR A 58 -4.68 -17.41 15.84
C TYR A 58 -5.84 -18.35 15.55
N ALA A 59 -5.80 -19.13 14.46
CA ALA A 59 -6.91 -19.98 14.04
C ALA A 59 -7.07 -21.17 14.98
N PHE A 60 -5.98 -21.54 15.66
CA PHE A 60 -5.93 -22.59 16.65
C PHE A 60 -6.07 -22.08 18.09
N GLY A 61 -6.37 -20.78 18.28
CA GLY A 61 -6.58 -20.21 19.61
C GLY A 61 -7.99 -20.47 20.16
N ASN A 62 -8.13 -20.49 21.49
CA ASN A 62 -9.43 -20.64 22.15
C ASN A 62 -10.35 -19.47 21.82
N MET A 63 -11.56 -19.79 21.35
CA MET A 63 -12.60 -18.81 21.04
C MET A 63 -13.56 -18.68 22.20
N LYS A 64 -13.94 -17.44 22.55
CA LYS A 64 -14.98 -17.16 23.51
C LYS A 64 -16.34 -17.24 22.82
N THR A 65 -17.25 -17.99 23.41
CA THR A 65 -18.66 -18.00 23.00
C THR A 65 -19.49 -17.30 24.06
N LYS A 66 -20.43 -16.45 23.63
CA LYS A 66 -21.40 -15.79 24.51
C LYS A 66 -22.80 -16.20 24.07
N LEU A 67 -23.61 -16.67 25.02
CA LEU A 67 -25.03 -16.87 24.77
C LEU A 67 -25.72 -15.50 24.75
N THR A 68 -26.41 -15.18 23.66
CA THR A 68 -27.25 -13.98 23.56
C THR A 68 -28.50 -14.13 24.44
N LYS A 69 -29.21 -13.02 24.66
CA LYS A 69 -30.48 -13.02 25.42
C LYS A 69 -31.56 -13.92 24.79
N GLU A 70 -31.45 -14.18 23.49
CA GLU A 70 -32.33 -15.04 22.70
C GLU A 70 -31.89 -16.53 22.72
N GLY A 71 -30.87 -16.89 23.51
CA GLY A 71 -30.35 -18.25 23.56
C GLY A 71 -29.45 -18.64 22.39
N VAL A 72 -29.16 -17.72 21.46
CA VAL A 72 -28.26 -17.98 20.32
C VAL A 72 -26.81 -17.87 20.80
N LEU A 73 -26.03 -18.94 20.59
CA LEU A 73 -24.59 -18.94 20.85
C LEU A 73 -23.88 -18.09 19.79
N VAL A 74 -23.33 -16.95 20.21
CA VAL A 74 -22.57 -16.06 19.34
C VAL A 74 -21.09 -16.16 19.67
N LEU A 75 -20.27 -16.25 18.64
CA LEU A 75 -18.81 -16.22 18.76
C LEU A 75 -18.38 -14.81 19.16
N ASN A 76 -18.02 -14.62 20.43
CA ASN A 76 -17.62 -13.33 21.01
C ASN A 76 -16.09 -13.14 20.95
N GLY A 77 -15.50 -13.46 19.79
CA GLY A 77 -14.07 -13.33 19.55
C GLY A 77 -13.19 -14.38 20.22
N GLY A 78 -11.88 -14.10 20.28
CA GLY A 78 -10.90 -14.94 20.95
C GLY A 78 -10.85 -14.69 22.46
N GLU A 79 -10.20 -15.58 23.20
CA GLU A 79 -9.83 -15.36 24.59
C GLU A 79 -9.12 -13.99 24.77
N ASP A 80 -9.24 -13.34 25.94
CA ASP A 80 -8.72 -11.98 26.13
C ASP A 80 -7.22 -11.91 25.85
N ARG A 81 -6.47 -12.93 26.29
CA ARG A 81 -5.03 -13.06 26.03
C ARG A 81 -4.71 -13.11 24.54
N LEU A 82 -5.48 -13.89 23.78
CA LEU A 82 -5.34 -14.00 22.33
C LEU A 82 -5.65 -12.66 21.64
N THR A 83 -6.74 -12.01 22.04
CA THR A 83 -7.15 -10.71 21.49
C THR A 83 -6.10 -9.63 21.75
N VAL A 84 -5.56 -9.58 22.97
CA VAL A 84 -4.48 -8.65 23.33
C VAL A 84 -3.23 -8.95 22.52
N ALA A 85 -2.82 -10.22 22.41
CA ALA A 85 -1.65 -10.61 21.61
C ALA A 85 -1.77 -10.15 20.15
N ILE A 86 -2.93 -10.38 19.52
CA ILE A 86 -3.22 -9.94 18.14
C ILE A 86 -3.07 -8.42 18.00
N LYS A 87 -3.63 -7.67 18.96
CA LYS A 87 -3.57 -6.21 18.96
C LYS A 87 -2.13 -5.71 19.12
N VAL A 88 -1.36 -6.33 20.01
CA VAL A 88 0.07 -6.01 20.20
C VAL A 88 0.85 -6.27 18.91
N CYS A 89 0.72 -7.45 18.30
CA CYS A 89 1.41 -7.77 17.05
C CYS A 89 1.06 -6.79 15.92
N ASN A 90 -0.22 -6.46 15.73
CA ASN A 90 -0.63 -5.49 14.72
C ASN A 90 -0.08 -4.09 14.99
N ASN A 91 -0.10 -3.64 16.25
CA ASN A 91 0.49 -2.36 16.65
C ASN A 91 1.99 -2.32 16.40
N THR A 92 2.72 -3.41 16.64
CA THR A 92 4.16 -3.51 16.31
C THR A 92 4.39 -3.32 14.81
N ILE A 93 3.60 -3.97 13.96
CA ILE A 93 3.72 -3.83 12.50
C ILE A 93 3.42 -2.40 12.06
N TYR A 94 2.39 -1.76 12.62
CA TYR A 94 2.10 -0.36 12.34
C TYR A 94 3.22 0.58 12.81
N ALA A 95 3.80 0.34 13.99
CA ALA A 95 4.93 1.11 14.49
C ALA A 95 6.14 1.01 13.56
N ILE A 96 6.50 -0.21 13.14
CA ILE A 96 7.59 -0.43 12.16
C ILE A 96 7.30 0.32 10.86
N TYR A 97 6.07 0.25 10.35
CA TYR A 97 5.68 0.96 9.13
C TYR A 97 5.80 2.49 9.29
N ILE A 98 5.32 3.05 10.39
CA ILE A 98 5.36 4.50 10.65
C ILE A 98 6.80 5.00 10.76
N ILE A 99 7.63 4.31 11.56
CA ILE A 99 9.06 4.63 11.72
C ILE A 99 9.76 4.58 10.37
N SER A 100 9.54 3.50 9.61
CA SER A 100 10.11 3.35 8.27
C SER A 100 9.61 4.43 7.31
N GLY A 101 8.33 4.78 7.37
CA GLY A 101 7.71 5.82 6.55
C GLY A 101 8.35 7.20 6.77
N PHE A 102 8.56 7.59 8.02
CA PHE A 102 9.29 8.81 8.36
C PHE A 102 10.75 8.74 7.94
N ALA A 103 11.43 7.62 8.18
CA ALA A 103 12.81 7.42 7.73
C ALA A 103 12.94 7.57 6.21
N PHE A 104 12.05 6.94 5.43
CA PHE A 104 12.00 7.09 3.99
C PHE A 104 11.69 8.52 3.56
N ALA A 105 10.73 9.21 4.20
CA ALA A 105 10.43 10.61 3.89
C ALA A 105 11.67 11.52 4.07
N LEU A 106 12.46 11.30 5.12
CA LEU A 106 13.73 12.00 5.33
C LEU A 106 14.77 11.65 4.27
N LEU A 107 14.93 10.35 3.96
CA LEU A 107 15.86 9.89 2.93
C LEU A 107 15.50 10.41 1.53
N PHE A 108 14.21 10.47 1.21
CA PHE A 108 13.70 11.07 -0.03
C PHE A 108 13.97 12.56 -0.08
N SER A 109 13.77 13.27 1.03
CA SER A 109 14.09 14.70 1.13
C SER A 109 15.58 14.97 0.93
N ARG A 110 16.46 14.11 1.46
CA ARG A 110 17.92 14.18 1.23
C ARG A 110 18.29 13.88 -0.22
N SER A 111 17.75 12.80 -0.79
CA SER A 111 17.95 12.45 -2.21
C SER A 111 17.50 13.59 -3.13
N TYR A 112 16.34 14.19 -2.85
CA TYR A 112 15.81 15.34 -3.56
C TYR A 112 16.76 16.54 -3.56
N LYS A 113 17.29 16.91 -2.38
CA LYS A 113 18.28 17.99 -2.26
C LYS A 113 19.54 17.70 -3.08
N ARG A 114 20.02 16.45 -3.08
CA ARG A 114 21.19 16.03 -3.87
C ARG A 114 20.94 16.17 -5.37
N MET A 115 19.82 15.68 -5.87
CA MET A 115 19.53 15.72 -7.31
C MET A 115 19.24 17.13 -7.82
N LYS A 116 18.62 17.99 -6.99
CA LYS A 116 18.43 19.42 -7.32
C LYS A 116 19.74 20.13 -7.65
N ARG A 117 20.87 19.69 -7.09
CA ARG A 117 22.21 20.26 -7.34
C ARG A 117 22.83 19.83 -8.68
N HIS A 118 22.47 18.64 -9.19
CA HIS A 118 23.10 18.05 -10.38
C HIS A 118 22.21 18.05 -11.63
N ALA A 119 20.91 18.36 -11.50
CA ALA A 119 20.00 18.34 -12.64
C ALA A 119 20.13 19.60 -13.52
N GLU A 120 20.31 19.38 -14.82
CA GLU A 120 20.24 20.41 -15.87
C GLU A 120 18.88 21.12 -15.88
N ALA A 121 18.86 22.40 -16.27
CA ALA A 121 17.71 23.29 -16.08
C ALA A 121 16.38 22.74 -16.61
N GLU A 122 16.38 22.06 -17.76
CA GLU A 122 15.17 21.55 -18.42
C GLU A 122 14.66 20.24 -17.78
N THR A 123 15.53 19.23 -17.62
CA THR A 123 15.22 17.93 -17.00
C THR A 123 14.89 18.05 -15.51
N LYS A 124 15.38 19.11 -14.86
CA LYS A 124 15.18 19.40 -13.43
C LYS A 124 13.72 19.55 -13.06
N SER A 125 12.89 20.21 -13.88
CA SER A 125 11.50 20.50 -13.53
C SER A 125 10.64 19.23 -13.39
N ASN A 126 10.73 18.34 -14.38
CA ASN A 126 9.99 17.08 -14.42
C ASN A 126 10.44 16.12 -13.31
N LEU A 127 11.75 16.02 -13.08
CA LEU A 127 12.30 15.17 -12.02
C LEU A 127 11.91 15.66 -10.63
N VAL A 128 12.02 16.98 -10.39
CA VAL A 128 11.61 17.62 -9.13
C VAL A 128 10.13 17.37 -8.85
N ASN A 129 9.27 17.51 -9.86
CA ASN A 129 7.85 17.28 -9.68
C ASN A 129 7.53 15.81 -9.33
N LYS A 130 8.15 14.84 -10.02
CA LYS A 130 8.01 13.40 -9.72
C LYS A 130 8.40 13.09 -8.28
N GLN A 131 9.51 13.65 -7.79
CA GLN A 131 9.95 13.43 -6.42
C GLN A 131 9.04 14.11 -5.39
N ARG A 132 8.60 15.34 -5.64
CA ARG A 132 7.67 16.05 -4.75
C ARG A 132 6.38 15.25 -4.57
N VAL A 133 5.81 14.78 -5.68
CA VAL A 133 4.61 13.92 -5.68
C VAL A 133 4.83 12.67 -4.82
N MET A 134 5.98 12.02 -4.96
CA MET A 134 6.24 10.81 -4.20
C MET A 134 6.48 11.09 -2.71
N ILE A 135 7.13 12.21 -2.32
CA ILE A 135 7.21 12.62 -0.90
C ILE A 135 5.81 12.83 -0.32
N ILE A 136 4.93 13.53 -1.04
CA ILE A 136 3.53 13.72 -0.65
C ILE A 136 2.83 12.37 -0.47
N PHE A 137 3.05 11.43 -1.40
CA PHE A 137 2.50 10.07 -1.31
C PHE A 137 2.96 9.33 -0.06
N VAL A 138 4.27 9.30 0.21
CA VAL A 138 4.83 8.62 1.41
C VAL A 138 4.31 9.26 2.68
N LEU A 139 4.34 10.58 2.77
CA LEU A 139 3.92 11.31 3.96
C LEU A 139 2.42 11.14 4.21
N GLY A 140 1.58 11.29 3.18
CA GLY A 140 0.13 11.12 3.29
C GLY A 140 -0.26 9.71 3.71
N CYS A 141 0.37 8.67 3.13
CA CYS A 141 0.16 7.29 3.56
C CYS A 141 0.65 7.05 5.00
N THR A 142 1.78 7.63 5.39
CA THR A 142 2.34 7.50 6.75
C THR A 142 1.42 8.14 7.79
N ILE A 143 0.93 9.36 7.54
CA ILE A 143 -0.01 10.07 8.40
C ILE A 143 -1.33 9.29 8.53
N ALA A 144 -1.87 8.78 7.42
CA ALA A 144 -3.09 7.97 7.44
C ALA A 144 -2.94 6.71 8.31
N HIS A 145 -1.80 6.03 8.21
CA HIS A 145 -1.50 4.88 9.08
C HIS A 145 -1.19 5.27 10.53
N LEU A 146 -0.62 6.45 10.78
CA LEU A 146 -0.44 6.98 12.13
C LEU A 146 -1.79 7.21 12.82
N ILE A 147 -2.76 7.82 12.14
CA ILE A 147 -4.13 8.00 12.66
C ILE A 147 -4.75 6.64 13.03
N LYS A 148 -4.64 5.65 12.14
CA LYS A 148 -5.11 4.29 12.42
C LYS A 148 -4.39 3.65 13.61
N SER A 149 -3.07 3.82 13.72
CA SER A 149 -2.29 3.28 14.83
C SER A 149 -2.68 3.91 16.16
N ILE A 150 -2.89 5.23 16.21
CA ILE A 150 -3.36 5.93 17.40
C ILE A 150 -4.72 5.38 17.83
N HIS A 151 -5.67 5.25 16.90
CA HIS A 151 -6.98 4.65 17.16
C HIS A 151 -6.85 3.24 17.77
N GLN A 152 -6.01 2.38 17.18
CA GLN A 152 -5.78 1.03 17.70
C GLN A 152 -5.13 1.00 19.08
N ILE A 153 -4.18 1.89 19.35
CA ILE A 153 -3.52 2.01 20.67
C ILE A 153 -4.54 2.43 21.72
N VAL A 154 -5.31 3.49 21.46
CA VAL A 154 -6.36 3.99 22.36
C VAL A 154 -7.38 2.89 22.66
N TRP A 155 -7.84 2.16 21.64
CA TRP A 155 -8.74 1.02 21.84
C TRP A 155 -8.12 -0.14 22.62
N THR A 156 -6.83 -0.42 22.41
CA THR A 156 -6.10 -1.47 23.14
C THR A 156 -5.97 -1.11 24.62
N ILE A 157 -5.63 0.15 24.93
CA ILE A 157 -5.56 0.64 26.31
C ILE A 157 -6.93 0.55 26.98
N ALA A 158 -7.99 1.04 26.32
CA ALA A 158 -9.36 0.99 26.84
C ALA A 158 -9.80 -0.44 27.18
N ALA A 159 -9.47 -1.40 26.30
CA ALA A 159 -9.72 -2.82 26.53
C ALA A 159 -8.89 -3.40 27.68
N ALA A 160 -7.61 -3.03 27.79
CA ALA A 160 -6.73 -3.51 28.84
C ALA A 160 -7.17 -3.05 30.24
N ILE A 161 -7.72 -1.84 30.37
CA ILE A 161 -8.25 -1.31 31.64
C ILE A 161 -9.72 -1.67 31.90
N GLY A 162 -10.38 -2.38 30.99
CA GLY A 162 -11.81 -2.74 31.13
C GLY A 162 -12.78 -1.55 31.07
N ASN A 163 -12.38 -0.41 30.50
CA ASN A 163 -13.22 0.79 30.44
C ASN A 163 -14.20 0.72 29.26
N GLN A 164 -15.38 0.16 29.51
CA GLN A 164 -16.39 -0.07 28.47
C GLN A 164 -16.87 1.24 27.82
N ALA A 165 -17.07 2.31 28.59
CA ALA A 165 -17.50 3.60 28.05
C ALA A 165 -16.51 4.16 27.02
N MET A 166 -15.21 4.01 27.27
CA MET A 166 -14.17 4.42 26.33
C MET A 166 -14.12 3.51 25.10
N ILE A 167 -14.32 2.21 25.25
CA ILE A 167 -14.44 1.27 24.12
C ILE A 167 -15.62 1.68 23.23
N ASP A 168 -16.78 1.95 23.81
CA ASP A 168 -17.99 2.32 23.09
C ASP A 168 -17.85 3.68 22.39
N ALA A 169 -17.12 4.62 22.98
CA ALA A 169 -16.81 5.91 22.35
C ALA A 169 -15.81 5.78 21.18
N VAL A 170 -14.83 4.88 21.28
CA VAL A 170 -13.75 4.73 20.29
C VAL A 170 -14.16 3.80 19.14
N TYR A 171 -15.03 2.83 19.38
CA TYR A 171 -15.42 1.82 18.41
C TYR A 171 -16.01 2.39 17.11
N PRO A 172 -16.94 3.36 17.12
CA PRO A 172 -17.49 3.96 15.89
C PRO A 172 -16.42 4.64 15.02
N LEU A 173 -15.33 5.13 15.62
CA LEU A 173 -14.23 5.78 14.91
C LEU A 173 -13.37 4.78 14.10
N TYR A 174 -13.48 3.48 14.38
CA TYR A 174 -12.69 2.44 13.72
C TYR A 174 -12.87 2.46 12.20
N THR A 175 -14.10 2.56 11.73
CA THR A 175 -14.42 2.55 10.28
C THR A 175 -13.75 3.71 9.56
N TYR A 176 -13.75 4.90 10.16
CA TYR A 176 -13.11 6.09 9.60
C TYR A 176 -11.58 5.96 9.60
N ALA A 177 -10.98 5.60 10.73
CA ALA A 177 -9.53 5.44 10.83
C ALA A 177 -9.00 4.34 9.88
N ASN A 178 -9.72 3.23 9.80
CA ASN A 178 -9.41 2.15 8.87
C ASN A 178 -9.62 2.55 7.40
N GLY A 179 -10.72 3.24 7.11
CA GLY A 179 -11.03 3.77 5.78
C GLY A 179 -9.95 4.72 5.29
N ILE A 180 -9.55 5.71 6.11
CA ILE A 180 -8.48 6.65 5.79
C ILE A 180 -7.18 5.91 5.45
N ALA A 181 -6.74 4.95 6.27
CA ALA A 181 -5.52 4.19 6.00
C ALA A 181 -5.60 3.31 4.74
N ASN A 182 -6.77 2.76 4.44
CA ASN A 182 -6.96 1.89 3.27
C ASN A 182 -7.06 2.69 1.98
N PHE A 183 -7.80 3.80 1.98
CA PHE A 183 -8.05 4.62 0.81
C PHE A 183 -7.03 5.75 0.59
N ALA A 184 -6.16 6.07 1.56
CA ALA A 184 -5.14 7.11 1.39
C ALA A 184 -4.27 6.86 0.14
N SER A 185 -3.77 5.64 -0.06
CA SER A 185 -2.93 5.32 -1.21
C SER A 185 -3.64 5.57 -2.56
N PRO A 186 -4.80 4.94 -2.86
CA PRO A 186 -5.47 5.20 -4.14
C PRO A 186 -5.93 6.65 -4.28
N VAL A 187 -6.43 7.31 -3.23
CA VAL A 187 -6.83 8.72 -3.29
C VAL A 187 -5.64 9.63 -3.62
N ILE A 188 -4.50 9.46 -2.94
CA ILE A 188 -3.31 10.26 -3.22
C ILE A 188 -2.76 9.95 -4.61
N LEU A 189 -2.78 8.68 -5.06
CA LEU A 189 -2.39 8.31 -6.41
C LEU A 189 -3.25 9.03 -7.46
N LEU A 190 -4.57 9.05 -7.25
CA LEU A 190 -5.50 9.75 -8.13
C LEU A 190 -5.21 11.26 -8.16
N LEU A 191 -5.05 11.88 -7.00
CA LEU A 191 -4.82 13.33 -6.93
C LEU A 191 -3.47 13.71 -7.56
N CYS A 192 -2.41 12.96 -7.28
CA CYS A 192 -1.06 13.37 -7.63
C CYS A 192 -0.55 12.84 -8.98
N PHE A 193 -1.06 11.72 -9.50
CA PHE A 193 -0.53 11.12 -10.74
C PHE A 193 -1.48 11.36 -11.91
N ARG A 194 -1.13 12.33 -12.77
CA ARG A 194 -1.89 12.65 -14.00
C ARG A 194 -2.08 11.41 -14.89
N ARG A 195 -1.06 10.54 -15.01
CA ARG A 195 -1.16 9.31 -15.79
C ARG A 195 -2.22 8.36 -15.24
N VAL A 196 -2.33 8.23 -13.92
CA VAL A 196 -3.35 7.37 -13.28
C VAL A 196 -4.75 7.93 -13.55
N ARG A 197 -4.94 9.25 -13.40
CA ARG A 197 -6.20 9.92 -13.76
C ARG A 197 -6.56 9.72 -15.21
N TRP A 198 -5.59 9.92 -16.10
CA TRP A 198 -5.79 9.79 -17.54
C TRP A 198 -6.15 8.36 -17.93
N LEU A 199 -5.46 7.35 -17.39
CA LEU A 199 -5.79 5.95 -17.63
C LEU A 199 -7.18 5.57 -17.10
N LEU A 200 -7.64 6.17 -16.00
CA LEU A 200 -9.01 5.94 -15.51
C LEU A 200 -10.07 6.66 -16.34
N VAL A 201 -9.79 7.86 -16.82
CA VAL A 201 -10.74 8.62 -17.66
C VAL A 201 -10.80 8.02 -19.07
N GLU A 202 -9.66 7.79 -19.72
CA GLU A 202 -9.61 7.23 -21.07
C GLU A 202 -9.83 5.72 -21.10
N GLY A 203 -9.46 4.97 -20.07
CA GLY A 203 -9.80 3.55 -19.97
C GLY A 203 -11.32 3.30 -19.83
N CYS A 204 -12.06 4.31 -19.37
CA CYS A 204 -13.53 4.28 -19.34
C CYS A 204 -14.18 4.85 -20.62
N ILE A 205 -13.43 5.59 -21.43
CA ILE A 205 -13.89 6.12 -22.71
C ILE A 205 -13.21 5.27 -23.79
N ASP A 206 -13.80 4.12 -24.11
CA ASP A 206 -13.38 3.28 -25.24
C ASP A 206 -13.28 4.15 -26.49
N ARG A 207 -12.07 4.64 -26.80
CA ARG A 207 -11.83 5.24 -28.09
C ARG A 207 -11.86 4.09 -29.08
N PRO A 208 -12.74 4.12 -30.10
CA PRO A 208 -12.74 3.11 -31.14
C PRO A 208 -11.32 3.05 -31.67
N ARG A 209 -10.67 1.91 -31.41
CA ARG A 209 -9.30 1.61 -31.85
C ARG A 209 -9.33 1.85 -33.33
N LYS A 210 -8.78 2.98 -33.81
CA LYS A 210 -8.57 3.19 -35.24
C LYS A 210 -7.66 2.04 -35.64
N ARG A 211 -8.25 0.97 -36.19
CA ARG A 211 -7.54 0.00 -36.98
C ARG A 211 -6.95 0.84 -38.09
N THR A 212 -5.70 1.25 -37.90
CA THR A 212 -4.85 1.63 -39.01
C THR A 212 -4.87 0.40 -39.89
N ALA A 213 -5.71 0.42 -40.91
CA ALA A 213 -5.70 -0.56 -41.96
C ALA A 213 -4.27 -0.48 -42.51
N ILE A 214 -3.45 -1.45 -42.11
CA ILE A 214 -2.18 -1.71 -42.76
C ILE A 214 -2.61 -2.14 -44.15
N SER A 215 -2.69 -1.17 -45.06
CA SER A 215 -2.83 -1.42 -46.48
C SER A 215 -1.61 -2.24 -46.86
N SER A 216 -1.84 -3.53 -47.03
CA SER A 216 -0.90 -4.45 -47.65
C SER A 216 -0.69 -4.02 -49.09
N THR A 217 0.13 -3.00 -49.29
CA THR A 217 0.72 -2.71 -50.60
C THR A 217 1.76 -3.79 -50.84
N HIS A 218 1.26 -4.94 -51.32
CA HIS A 218 2.06 -6.03 -51.82
C HIS A 218 2.77 -5.52 -53.08
N GLN A 219 4.02 -5.08 -52.92
CA GLN A 219 4.95 -4.86 -54.02
C GLN A 219 5.17 -6.19 -54.73
N SER A 220 4.53 -6.38 -55.88
CA SER A 220 4.96 -7.34 -56.90
C SER A 220 6.20 -6.75 -57.58
N ILE A 221 7.38 -7.03 -57.03
CA ILE A 221 8.63 -6.82 -57.76
C ILE A 221 8.77 -8.00 -58.72
N SER A 222 8.64 -7.67 -60.00
CA SER A 222 8.92 -8.48 -61.17
C SER A 222 10.29 -9.14 -61.08
N ASN A 223 10.33 -10.47 -61.12
CA ASN A 223 11.51 -11.21 -61.53
C ASN A 223 11.55 -11.20 -63.06
N ASP A 224 12.36 -10.29 -63.61
CA ASP A 224 12.73 -10.27 -65.02
C ASP A 224 14.27 -10.20 -65.10
N LYS A 225 14.89 -11.37 -65.15
CA LYS A 225 16.25 -11.65 -65.62
C LYS A 225 16.18 -13.07 -66.20
N MET A 226 16.05 -13.23 -67.52
CA MET A 226 17.16 -13.35 -68.48
C MET A 226 18.31 -14.19 -67.90
N ASP A 227 18.28 -15.48 -68.21
CA ASP A 227 19.33 -16.20 -68.95
C ASP A 227 18.72 -17.46 -69.59
#